data_AF-A0A707YZN1-F1
#
_entry.id   AF-A0A707YZN1-F1
#
_cell.length_a   1.000
_cell.length_b   1.000
_cell.length_c   1.000
_cell.angle_alpha   90.00
_cell.angle_beta   90.00
_cell.angle_gamma   90.00
#
_symmetry.space_group_name_H-M   'P 1'
#
loop_
_entity.id
_entity.type
_entity.pdbx_description
1 polymer ?
#
loop_
_entity_poly.entity_id
_entity_poly.type
_entity_poly.pdbx_seq_one_letter_code
_entity_poly.pdbx_strand_id
1 'polypeptide(L)'
;MKLSLPALRNTPWFKATSGQWRYALRNTIAMCLALTFAYYLNLDEPYWAMTSAAVVSFPTVGGVISKSLGRIAGSLLGATAALIIAGHTLNEPWLFLFSMAAWIGFCTWACAHFTNNAAYAFQLSGYTAAIIAFPMVNIVEITQLWDIAQARVCEVIVGILCGGMMMMILPSTSDGTALLTALKNMHARLLEHASLLWQPETTDAIRSAHEGVIGQILTMNLLRIQAFWSHYRFRRQNALLNALLHQQLRLTSVISSLRRMLLNWPTPPENSREVIEQLLAELAKPRADSYTVARIIAPLRPQDEQDYRHLAFWQRLRYFCHLYLRSSRQLYLIESGAPVDQIHIRRTPGLARHTDNAEAIWSGVRTFCTLTVIGAWSIGAQWESGPGALTLAAISCVLYSIVATPFKSLTLLMRTLVLLSLFSFVVKFGLMVQITDLWQFLLFLFPLFVTMQLLKLQMPKLAGLWGQLIVFMGSFIAVTNPPVYDFADFLNDNTAKIVGVAISWLA
;
A
#
# COMPACT_ATOMS: atom_id res chain seq x y z
N MET A 1 -15.66 10.95 -43.31
CA MET A 1 -15.95 10.05 -42.17
C MET A 1 -15.92 10.88 -40.89
N LYS A 2 -17.07 11.42 -40.46
CA LYS A 2 -17.18 12.25 -39.25
C LYS A 2 -17.13 11.33 -38.02
N LEU A 3 -15.95 11.15 -37.43
CA LEU A 3 -15.80 10.55 -36.10
C LEU A 3 -16.64 11.36 -35.11
N SER A 4 -17.62 10.71 -34.50
CA SER A 4 -18.54 11.34 -33.58
C SER A 4 -17.79 11.82 -32.32
N LEU A 5 -17.79 13.13 -32.10
CA LEU A 5 -17.25 13.84 -30.93
C LEU A 5 -17.66 13.30 -29.52
N PRO A 6 -18.78 12.56 -29.33
CA PRO A 6 -19.09 11.95 -28.03
C PRO A 6 -18.10 10.85 -27.60
N ALA A 7 -17.44 10.16 -28.55
CA ALA A 7 -16.50 9.08 -28.24
C ALA A 7 -15.18 9.62 -27.65
N LEU A 8 -14.69 10.77 -28.15
CA LEU A 8 -13.47 11.39 -27.61
C LEU A 8 -13.67 11.89 -26.17
N ARG A 9 -14.85 12.40 -25.83
CA ARG A 9 -15.18 12.86 -24.46
C ARG A 9 -15.12 11.74 -23.42
N ASN A 10 -15.34 10.50 -23.83
CA ASN A 10 -15.29 9.32 -22.96
C ASN A 10 -13.90 8.69 -22.86
N THR A 11 -12.91 9.19 -23.61
CA THR A 11 -11.53 8.71 -23.47
C THR A 11 -10.94 9.14 -22.12
N PRO A 12 -10.03 8.35 -21.53
CA PRO A 12 -9.47 8.65 -20.22
C PRO A 12 -8.70 9.97 -20.18
N TRP A 13 -8.28 10.48 -21.33
CA TRP A 13 -7.51 11.71 -21.49
C TRP A 13 -8.38 12.95 -21.28
N PHE A 14 -9.59 12.97 -21.86
CA PHE A 14 -10.51 14.12 -21.77
C PHE A 14 -11.35 14.12 -20.49
N LYS A 15 -11.56 12.95 -19.86
CA LYS A 15 -12.27 12.84 -18.58
C LYS A 15 -11.41 13.24 -17.38
N ALA A 16 -10.09 13.28 -17.54
CA ALA A 16 -9.16 13.47 -16.43
C ALA A 16 -9.17 14.91 -15.89
N THR A 17 -9.24 15.04 -14.57
CA THR A 17 -9.09 16.32 -13.87
C THR A 17 -7.63 16.79 -13.90
N SER A 18 -7.37 18.10 -13.76
CA SER A 18 -6.01 18.67 -13.69
C SER A 18 -5.10 17.97 -12.67
N GLY A 19 -5.64 17.58 -11.50
CA GLY A 19 -4.91 16.81 -10.50
C GLY A 19 -4.50 15.41 -10.96
N GLN A 20 -5.38 14.72 -11.71
CA GLN A 20 -5.10 13.38 -12.26
C GLN A 20 -4.04 13.45 -13.35
N TRP A 21 -4.13 14.46 -14.23
CA TRP A 21 -3.13 14.74 -15.26
C TRP A 21 -1.75 15.00 -14.66
N ARG A 22 -1.66 15.85 -13.63
CA ARG A 22 -0.40 16.13 -12.95
C ARG A 22 0.21 14.87 -12.33
N TYR A 23 -0.59 14.01 -11.69
CA TYR A 23 -0.10 12.73 -11.15
C TYR A 23 0.39 11.80 -12.26
N ALA A 24 -0.39 11.62 -13.33
CA ALA A 24 -0.06 10.73 -14.42
C ALA A 24 1.21 11.17 -15.17
N LEU A 25 1.30 12.45 -15.52
CA LEU A 25 2.48 13.00 -16.19
C LEU A 25 3.73 12.90 -15.32
N ARG A 26 3.63 13.29 -14.04
CA ARG A 26 4.76 13.22 -13.11
C ARG A 26 5.34 11.82 -13.01
N ASN A 27 4.50 10.81 -12.78
CA ASN A 27 4.97 9.44 -12.62
C ASN A 27 5.48 8.87 -13.95
N THR A 28 4.85 9.22 -15.07
CA THR A 28 5.28 8.76 -16.39
C THR A 28 6.64 9.35 -16.76
N ILE A 29 6.83 10.66 -16.56
CA ILE A 29 8.13 11.31 -16.78
C ILE A 29 9.19 10.71 -15.86
N ALA A 30 8.88 10.45 -14.59
CA ALA A 30 9.82 9.81 -13.67
C ALA A 30 10.27 8.42 -14.14
N MET A 31 9.33 7.62 -14.66
CA MET A 31 9.62 6.30 -15.21
C MET A 31 10.48 6.37 -16.48
N CYS A 32 10.14 7.28 -17.41
CA CYS A 32 10.92 7.49 -18.63
C CYS A 32 12.33 8.00 -18.32
N LEU A 33 12.47 8.96 -17.39
CA LEU A 33 13.78 9.47 -16.96
C LEU A 33 14.62 8.36 -16.31
N ALA A 34 14.03 7.55 -15.44
CA ALA A 34 14.73 6.43 -14.80
C ALA A 34 15.27 5.44 -15.85
N LEU A 35 14.48 5.14 -16.88
CA LEU A 35 14.91 4.30 -18.00
C LEU A 35 16.07 4.96 -18.77
N THR A 36 15.96 6.24 -19.13
CA THR A 36 17.02 6.97 -19.84
C THR A 36 18.33 6.98 -19.07
N PHE A 37 18.30 7.27 -17.77
CA PHE A 37 19.50 7.28 -16.94
C PHE A 37 20.09 5.88 -16.77
N ALA A 38 19.25 4.84 -16.64
CA ALA A 38 19.73 3.47 -16.54
C ALA A 38 20.46 3.02 -17.82
N TYR A 39 19.94 3.39 -18.99
CA TYR A 39 20.61 3.17 -20.26
C TYR A 39 21.91 3.97 -20.40
N TYR A 40 21.91 5.24 -19.98
CA TYR A 40 23.12 6.07 -20.03
C TYR A 40 24.24 5.53 -19.12
N LEU A 41 23.87 4.94 -17.99
CA LEU A 41 24.80 4.29 -17.06
C LEU A 41 25.19 2.86 -17.50
N ASN A 42 24.68 2.38 -18.64
CA ASN A 42 24.87 1.01 -19.13
C ASN A 42 24.59 -0.06 -18.06
N LEU A 43 23.50 0.11 -17.32
CA LEU A 43 23.05 -0.92 -16.37
C LEU A 43 22.50 -2.11 -17.14
N ASP A 44 22.73 -3.32 -16.62
CA ASP A 44 22.38 -4.58 -17.28
C ASP A 44 20.89 -4.62 -17.65
N GLU A 45 20.03 -4.15 -16.75
CA GLU A 45 18.59 -4.45 -16.77
C GLU A 45 17.75 -3.21 -16.41
N PRO A 46 17.71 -2.22 -17.32
CA PRO A 46 17.21 -0.88 -17.07
C PRO A 46 15.73 -0.82 -16.67
N TYR A 47 14.95 -1.88 -16.96
CA TYR A 47 13.55 -1.94 -16.57
C TYR A 47 13.35 -1.93 -15.05
N TRP A 48 14.31 -2.37 -14.23
CA TRP A 48 14.17 -2.31 -12.76
C TRP A 48 14.30 -0.90 -12.20
N ALA A 49 15.04 -0.01 -12.86
CA ALA A 49 15.04 1.41 -12.52
C ALA A 49 13.64 2.02 -12.75
N MET A 50 13.03 1.67 -13.88
CA MET A 50 11.66 2.06 -14.21
C MET A 50 10.63 1.49 -13.22
N THR A 51 10.70 0.20 -12.86
CA THR A 51 9.79 -0.38 -11.86
C THR A 51 9.98 0.27 -10.49
N SER A 52 11.21 0.65 -10.14
CA SER A 52 11.52 1.35 -8.90
C SER A 52 10.85 2.73 -8.84
N ALA A 53 10.93 3.50 -9.92
CA ALA A 53 10.21 4.78 -10.05
C ALA A 53 8.68 4.57 -9.95
N ALA A 54 8.14 3.53 -10.59
CA ALA A 54 6.71 3.22 -10.57
C ALA A 54 6.19 2.85 -9.17
N VAL A 55 6.92 2.03 -8.42
CA VAL A 55 6.51 1.58 -7.08
C VAL A 55 6.61 2.71 -6.04
N VAL A 56 7.59 3.60 -6.20
CA VAL A 56 7.79 4.74 -5.30
C VAL A 56 6.84 5.90 -5.63
N SER A 57 6.04 5.80 -6.70
CA SER A 57 5.07 6.82 -7.13
C SER A 57 3.83 6.92 -6.22
N PHE A 58 4.02 7.50 -5.04
CA PHE A 58 2.94 7.83 -4.11
C PHE A 58 2.35 9.22 -4.37
N PRO A 59 1.06 9.44 -4.03
CA PRO A 59 0.46 10.76 -4.11
C PRO A 59 1.05 11.74 -3.10
N THR A 60 1.67 11.26 -2.02
CA THR A 60 2.20 12.07 -0.92
C THR A 60 3.72 12.07 -0.88
N VAL A 61 4.35 13.23 -0.61
CA VAL A 61 5.82 13.35 -0.52
C VAL A 61 6.37 12.47 0.60
N GLY A 62 5.68 12.48 1.74
CA GLY A 62 6.06 11.66 2.88
C GLY A 62 5.93 10.16 2.60
N GLY A 63 4.97 9.76 1.75
CA GLY A 63 4.84 8.39 1.27
C GLY A 63 6.02 7.96 0.40
N VAL A 64 6.44 8.81 -0.54
CA VAL A 64 7.63 8.60 -1.38
C VAL A 64 8.87 8.39 -0.51
N ILE A 65 9.16 9.30 0.42
CA ILE A 65 10.35 9.23 1.30
C ILE A 65 10.33 7.99 2.19
N SER A 66 9.19 7.72 2.83
CA SER A 66 9.01 6.57 3.72
C SER A 66 9.25 5.24 2.99
N LYS A 67 8.77 5.12 1.75
CA LYS A 67 8.92 3.91 0.93
C LYS A 67 10.28 3.83 0.26
N SER A 68 10.88 4.95 -0.15
CA SER A 68 12.21 4.95 -0.75
C SER A 68 13.27 4.50 0.26
N LEU A 69 13.21 4.96 1.51
CA LEU A 69 14.13 4.51 2.57
C LEU A 69 14.04 3.01 2.81
N GLY A 70 12.81 2.47 2.90
CA GLY A 70 12.59 1.03 3.02
C GLY A 70 13.10 0.26 1.80
N ARG A 71 12.99 0.84 0.60
CA ARG A 71 13.49 0.25 -0.64
C ARG A 71 15.03 0.22 -0.69
N ILE A 72 15.70 1.30 -0.28
CA ILE A 72 17.17 1.34 -0.23
C ILE A 72 17.69 0.32 0.78
N ALA A 73 17.18 0.35 2.02
CA ALA A 73 17.62 -0.57 3.07
C ALA A 73 17.37 -2.04 2.70
N GLY A 74 16.19 -2.33 2.17
CA GLY A 74 15.85 -3.70 1.76
C GLY A 74 16.66 -4.19 0.57
N SER A 75 16.89 -3.35 -0.45
CA SER A 75 17.72 -3.73 -1.61
C SER A 75 19.17 -3.99 -1.21
N LEU A 76 19.75 -3.16 -0.34
CA LEU A 76 21.10 -3.38 0.18
C LEU A 76 21.19 -4.69 0.97
N LEU A 77 20.26 -4.94 1.89
CA LEU A 77 20.22 -6.19 2.66
C LEU A 77 19.98 -7.44 1.78
N GLY A 78 19.13 -7.31 0.76
CA GLY A 78 18.89 -8.40 -0.20
C GLY A 78 20.11 -8.69 -1.07
N ALA A 79 20.80 -7.65 -1.56
CA ALA A 79 22.01 -7.80 -2.35
C ALA A 79 23.17 -8.41 -1.53
N THR A 80 23.37 -7.96 -0.29
CA THR A 80 24.41 -8.55 0.58
C THR A 80 24.11 -10.00 0.92
N ALA A 81 22.86 -10.34 1.22
CA ALA A 81 22.45 -11.71 1.47
C ALA A 81 22.62 -12.59 0.23
N ALA A 82 22.23 -12.11 -0.96
CA ALA A 82 22.45 -12.82 -2.22
C ALA A 82 23.94 -13.08 -2.47
N LEU A 83 24.81 -12.08 -2.26
CA LEU A 83 26.26 -12.22 -2.40
C LEU A 83 26.84 -13.29 -1.46
N ILE A 84 26.45 -13.26 -0.18
CA ILE A 84 26.94 -14.22 0.81
C ILE A 84 26.43 -15.63 0.50
N ILE A 85 25.14 -15.78 0.23
CA ILE A 85 24.52 -17.10 0.00
C ILE A 85 25.04 -17.67 -1.31
N ALA A 86 24.90 -16.94 -2.42
CA ALA A 86 25.32 -17.41 -3.73
C ALA A 86 26.83 -17.66 -3.76
N GLY A 87 27.65 -16.76 -3.20
CA GLY A 87 29.10 -16.91 -3.18
C GLY A 87 29.60 -18.21 -2.49
N HIS A 88 28.89 -18.73 -1.50
CA HIS A 88 29.27 -19.97 -0.80
C HIS A 88 28.56 -21.23 -1.31
N THR A 89 27.36 -21.09 -1.88
CA THR A 89 26.48 -22.25 -2.15
C THR A 89 26.23 -22.55 -3.62
N LEU A 90 26.63 -21.68 -4.56
CA LEU A 90 26.39 -21.85 -6.01
C LEU A 90 26.93 -23.19 -6.56
N ASN A 91 27.98 -23.75 -5.96
CA ASN A 91 28.58 -25.01 -6.41
C ASN A 91 27.66 -26.24 -6.22
N GLU A 92 26.68 -26.18 -5.34
CA GLU A 92 25.78 -27.31 -5.04
C GLU A 92 24.32 -26.83 -5.14
N PRO A 93 23.59 -27.22 -6.22
CA PRO A 93 22.25 -26.69 -6.50
C PRO A 93 21.23 -26.89 -5.37
N TRP A 94 21.30 -27.99 -4.63
CA TRP A 94 20.36 -28.25 -3.53
C TRP A 94 20.64 -27.35 -2.33
N LEU A 95 21.90 -27.20 -1.93
CA LEU A 95 22.34 -26.32 -0.85
C LEU A 95 22.02 -24.86 -1.19
N PHE A 96 22.24 -24.44 -2.44
CA PHE A 96 21.82 -23.12 -2.92
C PHE A 96 20.31 -22.92 -2.79
N LEU A 97 19.52 -23.89 -3.26
CA LEU A 97 18.05 -23.82 -3.17
C LEU A 97 17.57 -23.74 -1.71
N PHE A 98 18.07 -24.61 -0.83
CA PHE A 98 17.65 -24.65 0.57
C PHE A 98 18.07 -23.39 1.34
N SER A 99 19.30 -22.92 1.15
CA SER A 99 19.79 -21.70 1.80
C SER A 99 19.01 -20.47 1.34
N MET A 100 18.71 -20.38 0.04
CA MET A 100 17.94 -19.28 -0.51
C MET A 100 16.47 -19.32 -0.08
N ALA A 101 15.85 -20.51 -0.11
CA ALA A 101 14.50 -20.70 0.40
C ALA A 101 14.41 -20.36 1.89
N ALA A 102 15.43 -20.70 2.69
CA ALA A 102 15.48 -20.37 4.11
C ALA A 102 15.58 -18.86 4.34
N TRP A 103 16.41 -18.15 3.57
CA TRP A 103 16.50 -16.70 3.63
C TRP A 103 15.17 -16.02 3.26
N ILE A 104 14.55 -16.44 2.16
CA ILE A 104 13.27 -15.86 1.72
C ILE A 104 12.14 -16.22 2.70
N GLY A 105 12.14 -17.45 3.25
CA GLY A 105 11.25 -17.88 4.33
C GLY A 105 11.41 -17.04 5.60
N PHE A 106 12.65 -16.72 5.98
CA PHE A 106 12.93 -15.81 7.10
C PHE A 106 12.45 -14.38 6.80
N CYS A 107 12.71 -13.85 5.60
CA CYS A 107 12.23 -12.54 5.20
C CYS A 107 10.70 -12.46 5.19
N THR A 108 10.00 -13.51 4.76
CA THR A 108 8.53 -13.55 4.76
C THR A 108 7.96 -13.62 6.18
N TRP A 109 8.56 -14.42 7.06
CA TRP A 109 8.25 -14.41 8.48
C TRP A 109 8.45 -13.02 9.11
N ALA A 110 9.63 -12.42 8.93
CA ALA A 110 9.95 -11.10 9.48
C ALA A 110 9.02 -10.02 8.93
N CYS A 111 8.67 -10.10 7.65
CA CYS A 111 7.73 -9.20 7.00
C CYS A 111 6.31 -9.31 7.56
N ALA A 112 5.84 -10.52 7.89
CA ALA A 112 4.54 -10.74 8.54
C ALA A 112 4.55 -10.32 10.02
N HIS A 113 5.69 -10.48 10.70
CA HIS A 113 5.84 -10.12 12.11
C HIS A 113 5.93 -8.60 12.32
N PHE A 114 6.76 -7.91 11.55
CA PHE A 114 6.87 -6.46 11.66
C PHE A 114 5.72 -5.76 10.91
N THR A 115 5.30 -4.61 11.43
CA THR A 115 4.40 -3.69 10.72
C THR A 115 5.13 -2.37 10.49
N ASN A 116 4.75 -1.60 9.47
CA ASN A 116 5.40 -0.35 9.00
C ASN A 116 6.48 -0.55 7.91
N ASN A 117 7.38 0.43 7.75
CA ASN A 117 8.43 0.41 6.73
C ASN A 117 9.41 -0.76 6.87
N ALA A 118 9.59 -1.28 8.09
CA ALA A 118 10.44 -2.43 8.33
C ALA A 118 9.94 -3.67 7.60
N ALA A 119 8.62 -3.94 7.65
CA ALA A 119 7.99 -5.03 6.91
C ALA A 119 8.28 -4.93 5.42
N TYR A 120 8.17 -3.71 4.88
CA TYR A 120 8.48 -3.43 3.47
C TYR A 120 9.97 -3.62 3.14
N ALA A 121 10.89 -3.26 4.05
CA ALA A 121 12.32 -3.49 3.85
C ALA A 121 12.66 -4.99 3.82
N PHE A 122 12.10 -5.79 4.73
CA PHE A 122 12.27 -7.25 4.72
C PHE A 122 11.64 -7.90 3.49
N GLN A 123 10.47 -7.42 3.06
CA GLN A 123 9.85 -7.84 1.80
C GLN A 123 10.80 -7.61 0.63
N LEU A 124 11.37 -6.41 0.55
CA LEU A 124 12.31 -6.05 -0.48
C LEU A 124 13.59 -6.88 -0.45
N SER A 125 14.10 -7.16 0.76
CA SER A 125 15.31 -7.94 0.94
C SER A 125 15.14 -9.36 0.40
N GLY A 126 14.01 -10.01 0.70
CA GLY A 126 13.71 -11.35 0.20
C GLY A 126 13.61 -11.41 -1.32
N TYR A 127 12.80 -10.54 -1.93
CA TYR A 127 12.62 -10.60 -3.38
C TYR A 127 13.83 -10.04 -4.15
N THR A 128 14.55 -9.04 -3.63
CA THR A 128 15.78 -8.53 -4.28
C THR A 128 16.84 -9.62 -4.29
N ALA A 129 16.97 -10.35 -3.18
CA ALA A 129 17.86 -11.50 -3.14
C ALA A 129 17.46 -12.51 -4.22
N ALA A 130 16.17 -12.84 -4.35
CA ALA A 130 15.68 -13.77 -5.38
C ALA A 130 16.04 -13.33 -6.80
N ILE A 131 15.82 -12.04 -7.12
CA ILE A 131 16.12 -11.45 -8.43
C ILE A 131 17.61 -11.52 -8.77
N ILE A 132 18.49 -11.35 -7.77
CA ILE A 132 19.95 -11.40 -7.98
C ILE A 132 20.43 -12.84 -8.08
N ALA A 133 20.05 -13.69 -7.12
CA ALA A 133 20.69 -14.98 -6.94
C ALA A 133 20.19 -16.07 -7.91
N PHE A 134 18.87 -16.15 -8.18
CA PHE A 134 18.34 -17.26 -9.01
C PHE A 134 18.86 -17.25 -10.45
N PRO A 135 19.00 -16.11 -11.15
CA PRO A 135 19.59 -16.09 -12.50
C PRO A 135 21.06 -16.56 -12.54
N MET A 136 21.77 -16.49 -11.41
CA MET A 136 23.19 -16.87 -11.32
C MET A 136 23.42 -18.38 -11.36
N VAL A 137 22.38 -19.19 -11.22
CA VAL A 137 22.49 -20.65 -11.30
C VAL A 137 23.06 -21.11 -12.65
N ASN A 138 22.82 -20.35 -13.71
CA ASN A 138 23.31 -20.65 -15.06
C ASN A 138 24.65 -19.98 -15.38
N ILE A 139 25.24 -19.24 -14.44
CA ILE A 139 26.47 -18.45 -14.64
C ILE A 139 27.62 -19.07 -13.85
N VAL A 140 28.75 -19.29 -14.53
CA VAL A 140 29.92 -19.97 -13.95
C VAL A 140 30.91 -18.98 -13.31
N GLU A 141 30.82 -17.70 -13.65
CA GLU A 141 31.80 -16.69 -13.23
C GLU A 141 31.35 -15.90 -11.99
N ILE A 142 32.14 -15.94 -10.92
CA ILE A 142 31.82 -15.32 -9.62
C ILE A 142 31.90 -13.78 -9.68
N THR A 143 32.73 -13.21 -10.55
CA THR A 143 32.86 -11.76 -10.73
C THR A 143 31.54 -11.11 -11.18
N GLN A 144 30.79 -11.79 -12.06
CA GLN A 144 29.50 -11.33 -12.56
C GLN A 144 28.44 -11.20 -11.45
N LEU A 145 28.57 -11.97 -10.36
CA LEU A 145 27.67 -11.86 -9.21
C LEU A 145 27.75 -10.47 -8.56
N TRP A 146 28.96 -9.92 -8.44
CA TRP A 146 29.16 -8.57 -7.88
C TRP A 146 28.58 -7.51 -8.80
N ASP A 147 28.86 -7.60 -10.10
CA ASP A 147 28.41 -6.62 -11.09
C ASP A 147 26.88 -6.55 -11.15
N ILE A 148 26.20 -7.70 -11.19
CA ILE A 148 24.73 -7.78 -11.20
C ILE A 148 24.16 -7.24 -9.88
N ALA A 149 24.74 -7.60 -8.73
CA ALA A 149 24.28 -7.12 -7.43
C ALA A 149 24.42 -5.59 -7.31
N GLN A 150 25.56 -5.05 -7.74
CA GLN A 150 25.80 -3.61 -7.79
C GLN A 150 24.82 -2.92 -8.75
N ALA A 151 24.65 -3.45 -9.97
CA ALA A 151 23.72 -2.93 -10.95
C ALA A 151 22.30 -2.85 -10.38
N ARG A 152 21.82 -3.89 -9.68
CA ARG A 152 20.50 -3.87 -9.01
C ARG A 152 20.34 -2.75 -8.01
N VAL A 153 21.35 -2.53 -7.16
CA VAL A 153 21.31 -1.45 -6.16
C VAL A 153 21.30 -0.09 -6.87
N CYS A 154 22.13 0.09 -7.90
CA CYS A 154 22.17 1.30 -8.71
C CYS A 154 20.84 1.57 -9.42
N GLU A 155 20.24 0.58 -10.07
CA GLU A 155 18.92 0.67 -10.73
C GLU A 155 17.84 1.15 -9.76
N VAL A 156 17.81 0.57 -8.56
CA VAL A 156 16.86 0.97 -7.52
C VAL A 156 17.06 2.41 -7.07
N ILE A 157 18.32 2.82 -6.84
CA ILE A 157 18.65 4.19 -6.44
C ILE A 157 18.30 5.19 -7.54
N VAL A 158 18.66 4.90 -8.80
CA VAL A 158 18.33 5.75 -9.96
C VAL A 158 16.82 5.95 -10.07
N GLY A 159 16.03 4.87 -9.98
CA GLY A 159 14.57 4.97 -10.01
C GLY A 159 14.00 5.82 -8.85
N ILE A 160 14.57 5.71 -7.65
CA ILE A 160 14.20 6.53 -6.50
C ILE A 160 14.55 8.00 -6.71
N LEU A 161 15.75 8.30 -7.23
CA LEU A 161 16.22 9.66 -7.48
C LEU A 161 15.36 10.34 -8.55
N CYS A 162 15.05 9.66 -9.65
CA CYS A 162 14.17 10.19 -10.70
C CYS A 162 12.74 10.43 -10.17
N GLY A 163 12.20 9.50 -9.37
CA GLY A 163 10.90 9.65 -8.72
C GLY A 163 10.88 10.84 -7.74
N GLY A 164 11.91 10.99 -6.92
CA GLY A 164 12.07 12.10 -5.98
C GLY A 164 12.24 13.45 -6.69
N MET A 165 13.05 13.50 -7.75
CA MET A 165 13.26 14.70 -8.57
C MET A 165 11.93 15.18 -9.19
N MET A 166 11.16 14.27 -9.78
CA MET A 166 9.86 14.63 -10.35
C MET A 166 8.83 15.05 -9.29
N MET A 167 8.96 14.55 -8.06
CA MET A 167 8.16 15.02 -6.93
C MET A 167 8.49 16.46 -6.52
N MET A 168 9.74 16.88 -6.70
CA MET A 168 10.18 18.26 -6.43
C MET A 168 9.76 19.23 -7.55
N ILE A 169 9.82 18.79 -8.81
CA ILE A 169 9.44 19.60 -9.98
C ILE A 169 7.91 19.75 -10.09
N LEU A 170 7.16 18.65 -9.94
CA LEU A 170 5.71 18.61 -9.98
C LEU A 170 5.15 18.17 -8.61
N PRO A 171 5.14 19.06 -7.61
CA PRO A 171 4.65 18.71 -6.28
C PRO A 171 3.18 18.30 -6.33
N SER A 172 2.85 17.24 -5.59
CA SER A 172 1.47 16.91 -5.29
C SER A 172 0.87 17.96 -4.36
N THR A 173 -0.46 18.01 -4.33
CA THR A 173 -1.19 18.78 -3.31
C THR A 173 -0.65 18.47 -1.91
N SER A 174 -0.37 19.50 -1.12
CA SER A 174 0.23 19.43 0.22
C SER A 174 -0.33 18.28 1.06
N ASP A 175 0.53 17.31 1.43
CA ASP A 175 0.18 16.16 2.29
C ASP A 175 -0.55 16.60 3.56
N GLY A 176 -0.23 17.79 4.06
CA GLY A 176 -0.86 18.37 5.23
C GLY A 176 -2.33 18.71 5.06
N THR A 177 -2.72 19.28 3.92
CA THR A 177 -4.14 19.59 3.68
C THR A 177 -4.92 18.30 3.47
N ALA A 178 -4.35 17.31 2.76
CA ALA A 178 -4.98 16.01 2.58
C ALA A 178 -5.22 15.26 3.91
N LEU A 179 -4.22 15.23 4.81
CA LEU A 179 -4.38 14.62 6.13
C LEU A 179 -5.42 15.36 6.97
N LEU A 180 -5.40 16.69 6.98
CA LEU A 180 -6.36 17.50 7.74
C LEU A 180 -7.79 17.32 7.22
N THR A 181 -7.99 17.34 5.90
CA THR A 181 -9.28 17.06 5.28
C THR A 181 -9.75 15.64 5.60
N ALA A 182 -8.85 14.64 5.54
CA ALA A 182 -9.18 13.27 5.92
C ALA A 182 -9.59 13.14 7.40
N LEU A 183 -8.86 13.80 8.32
CA LEU A 183 -9.18 13.84 9.75
C LEU A 183 -10.54 14.50 10.02
N LYS A 184 -10.84 15.61 9.35
CA LYS A 184 -12.14 16.29 9.44
C LYS A 184 -13.27 15.41 8.93
N ASN A 185 -13.11 14.85 7.74
CA ASN A 185 -14.10 13.95 7.15
C ASN A 185 -14.33 12.73 8.03
N MET A 186 -13.27 12.18 8.63
CA MET A 186 -13.38 11.07 9.58
C MET A 186 -14.14 11.48 10.86
N HIS A 187 -13.82 12.65 11.42
CA HIS A 187 -14.50 13.15 12.62
C HIS A 187 -16.00 13.38 12.37
N ALA A 188 -16.37 13.96 11.21
CA ALA A 188 -17.75 14.12 10.79
C ALA A 188 -18.45 12.77 10.56
N ARG A 189 -17.77 11.82 9.90
CA ARG A 189 -18.28 10.45 9.68
C ARG A 189 -18.55 9.70 10.98
N LEU A 190 -17.80 9.95 12.06
CA LEU A 190 -18.08 9.32 13.36
C LEU A 190 -19.43 9.77 13.92
N LEU A 191 -19.81 11.01 13.68
CA LEU A 191 -21.10 11.55 14.10
C LEU A 191 -22.25 10.99 13.23
N GLU A 192 -22.05 10.92 11.92
CA GLU A 192 -22.97 10.23 10.99
C GLU A 192 -23.10 8.74 11.35
N HIS A 193 -22.01 8.09 11.73
CA HIS A 193 -22.03 6.71 12.18
C HIS A 193 -22.81 6.55 13.50
N ALA A 194 -22.73 7.54 14.41
CA ALA A 194 -23.51 7.54 15.64
C ALA A 194 -25.02 7.70 15.36
N SER A 195 -25.40 8.60 14.46
CA SER A 195 -26.81 8.79 14.08
C SER A 195 -27.40 7.53 13.44
N LEU A 196 -26.63 6.84 12.59
CA LEU A 196 -27.05 5.58 11.97
C LEU A 196 -27.14 4.42 12.99
N LEU A 197 -26.20 4.31 13.94
CA LEU A 197 -26.19 3.19 14.90
C LEU A 197 -27.25 3.30 15.99
N TRP A 198 -27.69 4.51 16.34
CA TRP A 198 -28.68 4.72 17.39
C TRP A 198 -30.12 4.64 16.88
N GLN A 199 -30.30 4.31 15.60
CA GLN A 199 -31.60 3.90 15.07
C GLN A 199 -31.93 2.45 15.48
N PRO A 200 -33.21 2.13 15.74
CA PRO A 200 -33.64 0.81 16.18
C PRO A 200 -33.55 -0.25 15.07
N GLU A 201 -33.55 0.15 13.80
CA GLU A 201 -33.48 -0.79 12.67
C GLU A 201 -32.08 -1.42 12.54
N THR A 202 -32.07 -2.74 12.30
CA THR A 202 -30.84 -3.49 12.05
C THR A 202 -30.73 -3.83 10.57
N THR A 203 -30.08 -2.96 9.80
CA THR A 203 -29.80 -3.20 8.38
C THR A 203 -28.35 -3.68 8.19
N ASP A 204 -28.08 -4.59 7.26
CA ASP A 204 -26.71 -5.04 6.94
C ASP A 204 -25.78 -3.86 6.54
N ALA A 205 -26.35 -2.80 5.98
CA ALA A 205 -25.67 -1.54 5.70
C ALA A 205 -24.96 -0.95 6.93
N ILE A 206 -25.51 -1.16 8.14
CA ILE A 206 -24.95 -0.65 9.40
C ILE A 206 -23.67 -1.40 9.79
N ARG A 207 -23.61 -2.72 9.55
CA ARG A 207 -22.39 -3.51 9.78
C ARG A 207 -21.28 -3.08 8.83
N SER A 208 -21.60 -2.93 7.53
CA SER A 208 -20.62 -2.45 6.54
C SER A 208 -20.13 -1.03 6.83
N ALA A 209 -21.00 -0.16 7.37
CA ALA A 209 -20.60 1.19 7.79
C ALA A 209 -19.61 1.13 8.96
N HIS A 210 -19.86 0.27 9.95
CA HIS A 210 -18.97 0.11 11.10
C HIS A 210 -17.59 -0.42 10.72
N GLU A 211 -17.53 -1.46 9.88
CA GLU A 211 -16.28 -1.98 9.34
C GLU A 211 -15.53 -0.92 8.51
N GLY A 212 -16.27 -0.15 7.70
CA GLY A 212 -15.73 0.96 6.92
C GLY A 212 -15.06 2.04 7.78
N VAL A 213 -15.66 2.41 8.92
CA VAL A 213 -15.11 3.36 9.89
C VAL A 213 -13.80 2.84 10.48
N ILE A 214 -13.73 1.57 10.88
CA ILE A 214 -12.49 0.96 11.40
C ILE A 214 -11.41 0.95 10.32
N GLY A 215 -11.75 0.54 9.09
CA GLY A 215 -10.85 0.56 7.95
C GLY A 215 -10.29 1.95 7.68
N GLN A 216 -11.13 2.99 7.74
CA GLN A 216 -10.70 4.38 7.57
C GLN A 216 -9.72 4.83 8.65
N ILE A 217 -9.95 4.49 9.93
CA ILE A 217 -9.01 4.83 11.00
C ILE A 217 -7.63 4.17 10.76
N LEU A 218 -7.61 2.92 10.32
CA LEU A 218 -6.38 2.23 9.96
C LEU A 218 -5.66 2.91 8.79
N THR A 219 -6.40 3.33 7.75
CA THR A 219 -5.81 4.10 6.64
C THR A 219 -5.25 5.45 7.10
N MET A 220 -5.88 6.08 8.08
CA MET A 220 -5.42 7.36 8.61
C MET A 220 -4.15 7.23 9.45
N ASN A 221 -3.98 6.10 10.15
CA ASN A 221 -2.71 5.78 10.81
C ASN A 221 -1.56 5.68 9.79
N LEU A 222 -1.79 5.11 8.60
CA LEU A 222 -0.80 5.09 7.52
C LEU A 222 -0.50 6.50 7.01
N LEU A 223 -1.53 7.33 6.78
CA LEU A 223 -1.35 8.73 6.35
C LEU A 223 -0.58 9.55 7.39
N ARG A 224 -0.80 9.30 8.69
CA ARG A 224 -0.02 9.94 9.77
C ARG A 224 1.46 9.58 9.68
N ILE A 225 1.79 8.30 9.49
CA ILE A 225 3.18 7.84 9.34
C ILE A 225 3.82 8.50 8.12
N GLN A 226 3.09 8.65 7.02
CA GLN A 226 3.58 9.36 5.83
C GLN A 226 3.78 10.85 6.11
N ALA A 227 2.80 11.53 6.71
CA ALA A 227 2.86 12.97 7.00
C ALA A 227 4.00 13.37 7.96
N PHE A 228 4.46 12.43 8.81
CA PHE A 228 5.63 12.61 9.66
C PHE A 228 6.91 12.94 8.86
N TRP A 229 7.03 12.38 7.65
CA TRP A 229 8.19 12.58 6.78
C TRP A 229 8.10 13.86 5.96
N SER A 230 6.91 14.34 5.61
CA SER A 230 6.74 15.51 4.73
C SER A 230 6.70 16.86 5.42
N HIS A 231 6.16 16.95 6.65
CA HIS A 231 6.01 18.25 7.32
C HIS A 231 6.58 18.24 8.74
N TYR A 232 7.48 19.19 9.00
CA TYR A 232 8.08 19.42 10.32
C TYR A 232 7.04 19.65 11.43
N ARG A 233 5.95 20.37 11.13
CA ARG A 233 4.87 20.66 12.08
C ARG A 233 4.17 19.38 12.56
N PHE A 234 3.78 18.49 11.65
CA PHE A 234 3.15 17.22 12.02
C PHE A 234 4.12 16.26 12.71
N ARG A 235 5.43 16.37 12.41
CA ARG A 235 6.47 15.64 13.14
C ARG A 235 6.47 16.00 14.63
N ARG A 236 6.45 17.31 14.95
CA ARG A 236 6.35 17.80 16.34
C ARG A 236 4.99 17.45 16.97
N GLN A 237 3.91 17.48 16.20
CA GLN A 237 2.54 17.19 16.66
C GLN A 237 2.15 15.70 16.58
N ASN A 238 3.09 14.79 16.29
CA ASN A 238 2.77 13.37 16.06
C ASN A 238 2.12 12.71 17.28
N ALA A 239 2.51 13.09 18.50
CA ALA A 239 1.90 12.60 19.73
C ALA A 239 0.41 12.99 19.84
N LEU A 240 0.07 14.21 19.39
CA LEU A 240 -1.30 14.70 19.34
C LEU A 240 -2.10 13.94 18.29
N LEU A 241 -1.55 13.77 17.08
CA LEU A 241 -2.20 12.99 16.00
C LEU A 241 -2.44 11.54 16.43
N ASN A 242 -1.49 10.92 17.13
CA ASN A 242 -1.67 9.58 17.70
C ASN A 242 -2.78 9.55 18.77
N ALA A 243 -2.79 10.53 19.67
CA ALA A 243 -3.85 10.64 20.68
C ALA A 243 -5.23 10.83 20.04
N LEU A 244 -5.35 11.63 18.97
CA LEU A 244 -6.59 11.80 18.22
C LEU A 244 -7.09 10.50 17.59
N LEU A 245 -6.20 9.72 16.96
CA LEU A 245 -6.58 8.41 16.40
C LEU A 245 -7.10 7.46 17.48
N HIS A 246 -6.44 7.41 18.65
CA HIS A 246 -6.91 6.64 19.79
C HIS A 246 -8.26 7.13 20.32
N GLN A 247 -8.48 8.45 20.38
CA GLN A 247 -9.77 9.01 20.77
C GLN A 247 -10.87 8.64 19.78
N GLN A 248 -10.59 8.66 18.47
CA GLN A 248 -11.54 8.24 17.44
C GLN A 248 -11.89 6.75 17.53
N LEU A 249 -10.91 5.87 17.79
CA LEU A 249 -11.19 4.44 18.09
C LEU A 249 -12.00 4.27 19.37
N ARG A 250 -11.73 5.08 20.38
CA ARG A 250 -12.51 5.04 21.61
C ARG A 250 -13.94 5.53 21.36
N LEU A 251 -14.14 6.54 20.50
CA LEU A 251 -15.46 7.00 20.07
C LEU A 251 -16.23 5.89 19.37
N THR A 252 -15.64 5.12 18.45
CA THR A 252 -16.34 4.00 17.79
C THR A 252 -16.80 2.94 18.77
N SER A 253 -15.96 2.60 19.76
CA SER A 253 -16.32 1.68 20.85
C SER A 253 -17.45 2.24 21.71
N VAL A 254 -17.41 3.53 22.04
CA VAL A 254 -18.45 4.20 22.85
C VAL A 254 -19.78 4.24 22.10
N ILE A 255 -19.79 4.60 20.82
CA ILE A 255 -21.00 4.59 19.97
C ILE A 255 -21.62 3.19 19.96
N SER A 256 -20.81 2.15 19.77
CA SER A 256 -21.25 0.76 19.75
C SER A 256 -21.77 0.28 21.11
N SER A 257 -21.19 0.77 22.21
CA SER A 257 -21.69 0.49 23.57
C SER A 257 -23.02 1.18 23.84
N LEU A 258 -23.18 2.45 23.41
CA LEU A 258 -24.42 3.21 23.58
C LEU A 258 -25.57 2.59 22.80
N ARG A 259 -25.31 2.11 21.57
CA ARG A 259 -26.29 1.32 20.81
C ARG A 259 -26.76 0.08 21.57
N ARG A 260 -25.82 -0.72 22.09
CA ARG A 260 -26.15 -1.95 22.84
C ARG A 260 -26.97 -1.63 24.09
N MET A 261 -26.65 -0.54 24.78
CA MET A 261 -27.44 -0.07 25.92
C MET A 261 -28.84 0.35 25.50
N LEU A 262 -28.98 1.11 24.40
CA LEU A 262 -30.26 1.61 23.90
C LEU A 262 -31.19 0.51 23.38
N LEU A 263 -30.64 -0.49 22.66
CA LEU A 263 -31.41 -1.64 22.16
C LEU A 263 -31.86 -2.59 23.28
N ASN A 264 -31.06 -2.73 24.34
CA ASN A 264 -31.37 -3.62 25.46
C ASN A 264 -32.08 -2.90 26.61
N TRP A 265 -32.53 -1.66 26.41
CA TRP A 265 -33.27 -0.90 27.42
C TRP A 265 -34.78 -1.09 27.19
N PRO A 266 -35.48 -1.83 28.07
CA PRO A 266 -36.91 -2.11 27.89
C PRO A 266 -37.82 -0.91 28.15
N THR A 267 -37.41 0.03 29.00
CA THR A 267 -38.20 1.22 29.39
C THR A 267 -37.38 2.50 29.28
N PRO A 268 -36.96 2.91 28.07
CA PRO A 268 -36.27 4.18 27.89
C PRO A 268 -37.27 5.35 28.10
N PRO A 269 -36.84 6.49 28.66
CA PRO A 269 -37.69 7.67 28.76
C PRO A 269 -38.08 8.18 27.37
N GLU A 270 -39.32 8.64 27.21
CA GLU A 270 -39.90 9.04 25.91
C GLU A 270 -39.06 10.12 25.20
N ASN A 271 -38.51 11.07 25.97
CA ASN A 271 -37.70 12.18 25.45
C ASN A 271 -36.27 11.76 25.02
N SER A 272 -35.87 10.50 25.23
CA SER A 272 -34.50 10.04 24.96
C SER A 272 -34.09 10.25 23.51
N ARG A 273 -34.98 9.95 22.57
CA ARG A 273 -34.70 9.99 21.13
C ARG A 273 -34.55 11.41 20.61
N GLU A 274 -35.49 12.28 20.97
CA GLU A 274 -35.47 13.70 20.61
C GLU A 274 -34.21 14.39 21.14
N VAL A 275 -33.83 14.10 22.40
CA VAL A 275 -32.62 14.68 22.99
C VAL A 275 -31.35 14.17 22.31
N ILE A 276 -31.31 12.89 21.91
CA ILE A 276 -30.17 12.34 21.15
C ILE A 276 -30.06 13.00 19.77
N GLU A 277 -31.17 13.22 19.06
CA GLU A 277 -31.17 13.88 17.76
C GLU A 277 -30.74 15.36 17.87
N GLN A 278 -31.28 16.09 18.85
CA GLN A 278 -30.87 17.47 19.15
C GLN A 278 -29.38 17.54 19.53
N LEU A 279 -28.90 16.59 20.32
CA LEU A 279 -27.50 16.49 20.71
C LEU A 279 -26.59 16.28 19.49
N LEU A 280 -26.94 15.35 18.60
CA LEU A 280 -26.16 15.07 17.40
C LEU A 280 -26.14 16.28 16.46
N ALA A 281 -27.27 16.97 16.29
CA ALA A 281 -27.36 18.18 15.50
C ALA A 281 -26.47 19.31 16.07
N GLU A 282 -26.39 19.44 17.39
CA GLU A 282 -25.55 20.44 18.06
C GLU A 282 -24.06 20.07 18.00
N LEU A 283 -23.70 18.80 18.16
CA LEU A 283 -22.32 18.32 17.99
C LEU A 283 -21.83 18.39 16.54
N ALA A 284 -22.72 18.43 15.55
CA ALA A 284 -22.35 18.68 14.16
C ALA A 284 -21.87 20.13 13.92
N LYS A 285 -22.21 21.06 14.81
CA LYS A 285 -21.83 22.47 14.66
C LYS A 285 -20.33 22.67 14.96
N PRO A 286 -19.61 23.51 14.19
CA PRO A 286 -18.17 23.74 14.38
C PRO A 286 -17.78 24.35 15.74
N ARG A 287 -18.71 25.06 16.40
CA ARG A 287 -18.52 25.75 17.69
C ARG A 287 -19.46 25.21 18.76
N ALA A 288 -19.62 23.88 18.82
CA ALA A 288 -20.41 23.25 19.87
C ALA A 288 -19.74 23.50 21.24
N ASP A 289 -20.46 24.14 22.15
CA ASP A 289 -19.97 24.44 23.50
C ASP A 289 -20.38 23.36 24.50
N SER A 290 -19.50 23.10 25.46
CA SER A 290 -19.76 22.12 26.53
C SER A 290 -21.00 22.49 27.36
N TYR A 291 -21.31 23.77 27.50
CA TYR A 291 -22.47 24.24 28.25
C TYR A 291 -23.79 23.92 27.52
N THR A 292 -23.86 24.24 26.23
CA THR A 292 -25.03 23.95 25.38
C THR A 292 -25.31 22.44 25.35
N VAL A 293 -24.26 21.64 25.16
CA VAL A 293 -24.35 20.17 25.19
C VAL A 293 -24.83 19.66 26.55
N ALA A 294 -24.34 20.23 27.66
CA ALA A 294 -24.80 19.85 29.00
C ALA A 294 -26.28 20.22 29.22
N ARG A 295 -26.76 21.35 28.69
CA ARG A 295 -28.15 21.78 28.78
C ARG A 295 -29.09 20.86 28.01
N ILE A 296 -28.69 20.40 26.83
CA ILE A 296 -29.47 19.47 26.01
C ILE A 296 -29.60 18.12 26.71
N ILE A 297 -28.51 17.63 27.31
CA ILE A 297 -28.51 16.33 27.97
C ILE A 297 -29.18 16.42 29.34
N ALA A 298 -29.22 17.57 30.04
CA ALA A 298 -29.78 17.73 31.38
C ALA A 298 -31.15 17.04 31.65
N PRO A 299 -32.15 17.06 30.74
CA PRO A 299 -33.45 16.39 30.94
C PRO A 299 -33.34 14.86 31.03
N LEU A 300 -32.28 14.26 30.48
CA LEU A 300 -32.02 12.81 30.50
C LEU A 300 -31.35 12.36 31.81
N ARG A 301 -31.14 13.25 32.77
CA ARG A 301 -30.46 12.93 34.03
C ARG A 301 -31.31 11.94 34.85
N PRO A 302 -30.75 10.82 35.32
CA PRO A 302 -31.47 9.89 36.19
C PRO A 302 -31.82 10.58 37.51
N GLN A 303 -33.08 10.44 37.94
CA GLN A 303 -33.55 10.89 39.25
C GLN A 303 -33.47 9.77 40.29
N ASP A 304 -33.65 8.52 39.85
CA ASP A 304 -33.52 7.32 40.69
C ASP A 304 -32.08 6.80 40.71
N GLU A 305 -31.50 6.69 41.90
CA GLU A 305 -30.15 6.13 42.08
C GLU A 305 -30.12 4.59 41.93
N GLN A 306 -31.28 3.94 41.97
CA GLN A 306 -31.40 2.48 41.85
C GLN A 306 -31.50 2.00 40.39
N ASP A 307 -31.76 2.88 39.42
CA ASP A 307 -31.77 2.53 38.01
C ASP A 307 -30.34 2.54 37.42
N TYR A 308 -29.64 1.44 37.62
CA TYR A 308 -28.27 1.24 37.12
C TYR A 308 -28.17 1.35 35.59
N ARG A 309 -29.22 1.01 34.83
CA ARG A 309 -29.20 1.06 33.36
C ARG A 309 -29.25 2.49 32.88
N HIS A 310 -30.14 3.30 33.45
CA HIS A 310 -30.24 4.73 33.16
C HIS A 310 -28.96 5.47 33.57
N LEU A 311 -28.41 5.20 34.76
CA LEU A 311 -27.14 5.75 35.21
C LEU A 311 -25.97 5.40 34.28
N ALA A 312 -25.85 4.13 33.87
CA ALA A 312 -24.78 3.69 32.98
C ALA A 312 -24.89 4.36 31.60
N PHE A 313 -26.10 4.44 31.03
CA PHE A 313 -26.34 5.12 29.77
C PHE A 313 -25.99 6.62 29.86
N TRP A 314 -26.47 7.29 30.91
CA TRP A 314 -26.19 8.71 31.19
C TRP A 314 -24.69 9.00 31.26
N GLN A 315 -23.95 8.24 32.07
CA GLN A 315 -22.51 8.41 32.22
C GLN A 315 -21.77 8.16 30.90
N ARG A 316 -22.20 7.15 30.13
CA ARG A 316 -21.59 6.80 28.84
C ARG A 316 -21.87 7.85 27.77
N LEU A 317 -23.08 8.41 27.75
CA LEU A 317 -23.47 9.50 26.85
C LEU A 317 -22.69 10.77 27.19
N ARG A 318 -22.61 11.13 28.47
CA ARG A 318 -21.81 12.27 28.93
C ARG A 318 -20.33 12.09 28.57
N TYR A 319 -19.80 10.88 28.69
CA TYR A 319 -18.44 10.53 28.28
C TYR A 319 -18.23 10.69 26.77
N PHE A 320 -19.18 10.22 25.95
CA PHE A 320 -19.17 10.42 24.49
C PHE A 320 -19.06 11.90 24.12
N CYS A 321 -19.91 12.75 24.70
CA CYS A 321 -19.93 14.19 24.41
C CYS A 321 -18.62 14.88 24.78
N HIS A 322 -18.08 14.60 25.97
CA HIS A 322 -16.78 15.16 26.38
C HIS A 322 -15.65 14.71 25.46
N LEU A 323 -15.64 13.44 25.08
CA LEU A 323 -14.61 12.89 24.20
C LEU A 323 -14.69 13.49 22.80
N TYR A 324 -15.90 13.65 22.25
CA TYR A 324 -16.12 14.25 20.93
C TYR A 324 -15.72 15.72 20.92
N LEU A 325 -16.17 16.53 21.89
CA LEU A 325 -15.79 17.94 22.02
C LEU A 325 -14.28 18.13 22.18
N ARG A 326 -13.63 17.27 22.97
CA ARG A 326 -12.17 17.28 23.13
C ARG A 326 -11.46 17.00 21.80
N SER A 327 -11.91 15.99 21.06
CA SER A 327 -11.37 15.65 19.74
C SER A 327 -11.57 16.80 18.75
N SER A 328 -12.75 17.43 18.73
CA SER A 328 -13.06 18.58 17.87
C SER A 328 -12.15 19.78 18.17
N ARG A 329 -11.99 20.12 19.45
CA ARG A 329 -11.07 21.19 19.89
C ARG A 329 -9.63 20.90 19.51
N GLN A 330 -9.16 19.67 19.69
CA GLN A 330 -7.81 19.26 19.31
C GLN A 330 -7.60 19.33 17.79
N LEU A 331 -8.60 18.95 17.00
CA LEU A 331 -8.57 19.08 15.55
C LEU A 331 -8.49 20.54 15.10
N TYR A 332 -9.28 21.41 15.73
CA TYR A 332 -9.23 22.86 15.52
C TYR A 332 -7.86 23.46 15.86
N LEU A 333 -7.19 22.99 16.93
CA LEU A 333 -5.85 23.44 17.30
C LEU A 333 -4.77 23.04 16.27
N ILE A 334 -4.89 21.85 15.66
CA ILE A 334 -3.98 21.46 14.56
C ILE A 334 -4.19 22.37 13.36
N GLU A 335 -5.45 22.65 13.01
CA GLU A 335 -5.82 23.50 11.89
C GLU A 335 -5.36 24.95 12.08
N SER A 336 -5.62 25.55 13.26
CA SER A 336 -5.22 26.92 13.57
C SER A 336 -3.71 27.09 13.69
N GLY A 337 -2.97 25.98 13.79
CA GLY A 337 -1.52 25.99 13.88
C GLY A 337 -0.98 26.51 15.20
N ALA A 338 -1.77 26.34 16.28
CA ALA A 338 -1.36 26.74 17.62
C ALA A 338 0.02 26.15 18.01
N PRO A 339 0.86 26.93 18.71
CA PRO A 339 2.19 26.50 19.12
C PRO A 339 2.11 25.26 20.02
N VAL A 340 2.99 24.29 19.76
CA VAL A 340 3.02 22.97 20.42
C VAL A 340 3.20 23.07 21.93
N ASP A 341 3.84 24.14 22.42
CA ASP A 341 4.15 24.36 23.83
C ASP A 341 2.89 24.53 24.70
N GLN A 342 1.76 24.92 24.09
CA GLN A 342 0.47 25.02 24.77
C GLN A 342 -0.26 23.67 24.90
N ILE A 343 0.25 22.61 24.29
CA ILE A 343 -0.46 21.33 24.18
C ILE A 343 0.30 20.22 24.93
N HIS A 344 0.11 20.18 26.25
CA HIS A 344 0.58 19.06 27.08
C HIS A 344 -0.31 17.83 26.86
N ILE A 345 0.16 16.89 26.05
CA ILE A 345 -0.49 15.58 25.86
C ILE A 345 0.46 14.49 26.37
N ARG A 346 -0.05 13.64 27.27
CA ARG A 346 0.64 12.43 27.71
C ARG A 346 0.87 11.53 26.49
N ARG A 347 2.14 11.16 26.25
CA ARG A 347 2.51 10.27 25.14
C ARG A 347 1.66 9.00 25.23
N THR A 348 0.85 8.78 24.20
CA THR A 348 0.08 7.54 24.05
C THR A 348 0.95 6.52 23.33
N PRO A 349 0.91 5.23 23.72
CA PRO A 349 1.57 4.19 22.95
C PRO A 349 1.04 4.20 21.51
N GLY A 350 1.78 3.64 20.56
CA GLY A 350 1.25 3.38 19.23
C GLY A 350 -0.04 2.55 19.32
N LEU A 351 -0.88 2.56 18.28
CA LEU A 351 -1.96 1.58 18.18
C LEU A 351 -1.33 0.19 18.31
N ALA A 352 -1.49 -0.44 19.47
CA ALA A 352 -0.95 -1.76 19.74
C ALA A 352 -1.71 -2.73 18.85
N ARG A 353 -0.99 -3.30 17.88
CA ARG A 353 -1.49 -4.39 17.05
C ARG A 353 -0.94 -5.68 17.63
N HIS A 354 -1.82 -6.61 17.95
CA HIS A 354 -1.41 -7.98 18.20
C HIS A 354 -0.90 -8.55 16.87
N THR A 355 0.35 -8.97 16.85
CA THR A 355 0.95 -9.70 15.73
C THR A 355 0.77 -11.17 16.03
N ASP A 356 0.03 -11.88 15.18
CA ASP A 356 -0.09 -13.33 15.31
C ASP A 356 1.23 -13.97 14.86
N ASN A 357 2.02 -14.41 15.84
CA ASN A 357 3.30 -15.04 15.58
C ASN A 357 3.14 -16.40 14.90
N ALA A 358 2.02 -17.10 15.11
CA ALA A 358 1.77 -18.37 14.47
C ALA A 358 1.51 -18.16 12.97
N GLU A 359 0.62 -17.24 12.60
CA GLU A 359 0.39 -16.90 11.18
C GLU A 359 1.67 -16.42 10.48
N ALA A 360 2.50 -15.63 11.16
CA ALA A 360 3.77 -15.18 10.62
C ALA A 360 4.72 -16.37 10.33
N ILE A 361 4.84 -17.32 11.25
CA ILE A 361 5.68 -18.52 11.07
C ILE A 361 5.13 -19.39 9.93
N TRP A 362 3.81 -19.61 9.89
CA TRP A 362 3.17 -20.36 8.82
C TRP A 362 3.43 -19.74 7.44
N SER A 363 3.40 -18.41 7.34
CA SER A 363 3.73 -17.74 6.07
C SER A 363 5.20 -17.96 5.67
N GLY A 364 6.12 -18.00 6.62
CA GLY A 364 7.54 -18.29 6.39
C GLY A 364 7.77 -19.72 5.91
N VAL A 365 7.21 -20.70 6.64
CA VAL A 365 7.31 -22.13 6.33
C VAL A 365 6.69 -22.43 4.97
N ARG A 366 5.51 -21.88 4.68
CA ARG A 366 4.87 -22.03 3.38
C ARG A 366 5.77 -21.52 2.26
N THR A 367 6.34 -20.33 2.40
CA THR A 367 7.25 -19.77 1.38
C THR A 367 8.47 -20.66 1.16
N PHE A 368 9.05 -21.19 2.24
CA PHE A 368 10.14 -22.16 2.16
C PHE A 368 9.73 -23.41 1.37
N CYS A 369 8.64 -24.07 1.76
CA CYS A 369 8.15 -25.27 1.08
C CYS A 369 7.83 -25.02 -0.39
N THR A 370 7.15 -23.92 -0.72
CA THR A 370 6.82 -23.56 -2.11
C THR A 370 8.08 -23.41 -2.96
N LEU A 371 9.08 -22.68 -2.48
CA LEU A 371 10.32 -22.49 -3.22
C LEU A 371 11.12 -23.79 -3.35
N THR A 372 11.19 -24.60 -2.30
CA THR A 372 11.83 -25.92 -2.36
C THR A 372 11.15 -26.83 -3.38
N VAL A 373 9.82 -26.87 -3.44
CA VAL A 373 9.08 -27.71 -4.40
C VAL A 373 9.33 -27.24 -5.84
N ILE A 374 9.22 -25.94 -6.09
CA ILE A 374 9.48 -25.38 -7.43
C ILE A 374 10.93 -25.62 -7.84
N GLY A 375 11.88 -25.41 -6.92
CA GLY A 375 13.30 -25.59 -7.18
C GLY A 375 13.68 -27.06 -7.39
N ALA A 376 13.13 -27.97 -6.59
CA ALA A 376 13.34 -29.41 -6.74
C ALA A 376 12.82 -29.88 -8.11
N TRP A 377 11.66 -29.39 -8.52
CA TRP A 377 11.14 -29.65 -9.86
C TRP A 377 12.04 -29.06 -10.94
N SER A 378 12.46 -27.79 -10.84
CA SER A 378 13.31 -27.17 -11.86
C SER A 378 14.67 -27.87 -12.00
N ILE A 379 15.27 -28.31 -10.89
CA ILE A 379 16.52 -29.05 -10.87
C ILE A 379 16.32 -30.44 -11.49
N GLY A 380 15.28 -31.17 -11.08
CA GLY A 380 14.99 -32.51 -11.57
C GLY A 380 14.60 -32.56 -13.05
N ALA A 381 13.85 -31.55 -13.53
CA ALA A 381 13.46 -31.43 -14.92
C ALA A 381 14.53 -30.74 -15.79
N GLN A 382 15.64 -30.27 -15.21
CA GLN A 382 16.64 -29.43 -15.86
C GLN A 382 16.01 -28.27 -16.67
N TRP A 383 15.03 -27.62 -16.07
CA TRP A 383 14.25 -26.61 -16.77
C TRP A 383 15.04 -25.30 -16.87
N GLU A 384 15.45 -24.93 -18.08
CA GLU A 384 16.29 -23.76 -18.36
C GLU A 384 15.72 -22.44 -17.80
N SER A 385 14.40 -22.22 -17.94
CA SER A 385 13.71 -21.04 -17.40
C SER A 385 13.23 -21.20 -15.95
N GLY A 386 13.65 -22.26 -15.24
CA GLY A 386 13.36 -22.51 -13.83
C GLY A 386 13.66 -21.34 -12.89
N PRO A 387 14.79 -20.61 -13.05
CA PRO A 387 15.07 -19.39 -12.29
C PRO A 387 13.97 -18.31 -12.41
N GLY A 388 13.36 -18.16 -13.58
CA GLY A 388 12.25 -17.23 -13.82
C GLY A 388 11.00 -17.61 -13.00
N ALA A 389 10.71 -18.91 -12.89
CA ALA A 389 9.63 -19.41 -12.04
C ALA A 389 9.92 -19.15 -10.55
N LEU A 390 11.14 -19.44 -10.09
CA LEU A 390 11.57 -19.24 -8.70
C LEU A 390 11.54 -17.78 -8.28
N THR A 391 12.02 -16.86 -9.13
CA THR A 391 12.00 -15.42 -8.85
C THR A 391 10.58 -14.90 -8.67
N LEU A 392 9.65 -15.23 -9.57
CA LEU A 392 8.29 -14.73 -9.48
C LEU A 392 7.46 -15.43 -8.38
N ALA A 393 7.73 -16.72 -8.12
CA ALA A 393 7.20 -17.41 -6.95
C ALA A 393 7.64 -16.74 -5.65
N ALA A 394 8.94 -16.40 -5.52
CA ALA A 394 9.47 -15.69 -4.36
C ALA A 394 8.83 -14.30 -4.22
N ILE A 395 8.79 -13.50 -5.30
CA ILE A 395 8.15 -12.18 -5.31
C ILE A 395 6.69 -12.30 -4.85
N SER A 396 5.93 -13.26 -5.36
CA SER A 396 4.51 -13.42 -5.02
C SER A 396 4.30 -13.85 -3.56
N CYS A 397 5.06 -14.83 -3.06
CA CYS A 397 4.96 -15.26 -1.66
C CYS A 397 5.29 -14.12 -0.69
N VAL A 398 6.36 -13.37 -0.98
CA VAL A 398 6.83 -12.27 -0.13
C VAL A 398 5.92 -11.04 -0.23
N LEU A 399 5.40 -10.70 -1.42
CA LEU A 399 4.50 -9.56 -1.59
C LEU A 399 3.15 -9.74 -0.89
N TYR A 400 2.60 -10.95 -0.93
CA TYR A 400 1.25 -11.22 -0.45
C TYR A 400 1.18 -11.84 0.95
N SER A 401 2.30 -12.09 1.63
CA SER A 401 2.33 -12.58 3.01
C SER A 401 1.62 -11.65 4.01
N ILE A 402 1.62 -10.34 3.76
CA ILE A 402 1.00 -9.33 4.64
C ILE A 402 -0.51 -9.14 4.34
N VAL A 403 -1.02 -9.74 3.27
CA VAL A 403 -2.41 -9.54 2.84
C VAL A 403 -3.30 -10.58 3.49
N ALA A 404 -4.33 -10.13 4.22
CA ALA A 404 -5.26 -11.02 4.93
C ALA A 404 -5.99 -12.03 4.03
N THR A 405 -6.27 -11.68 2.76
CA THR A 405 -6.85 -12.59 1.75
C THR A 405 -5.92 -12.71 0.55
N PRO A 406 -4.87 -13.54 0.61
CA PRO A 406 -3.83 -13.60 -0.43
C PRO A 406 -4.40 -14.12 -1.76
N PHE A 407 -5.39 -15.03 -1.71
CA PHE A 407 -6.00 -15.65 -2.87
C PHE A 407 -6.55 -14.65 -3.90
N LYS A 408 -7.26 -13.61 -3.46
CA LYS A 408 -7.81 -12.58 -4.35
C LYS A 408 -6.72 -11.78 -5.04
N SER A 409 -5.64 -11.47 -4.32
CA SER A 409 -4.50 -10.71 -4.83
C SER A 409 -3.63 -11.52 -5.79
N LEU A 410 -3.42 -12.80 -5.49
CA LEU A 410 -2.71 -13.75 -6.37
C LEU A 410 -3.51 -14.04 -7.65
N THR A 411 -4.84 -14.22 -7.54
CA THR A 411 -5.72 -14.38 -8.72
C THR A 411 -5.69 -13.13 -9.61
N LEU A 412 -5.65 -11.94 -9.01
CA LEU A 412 -5.46 -10.69 -9.74
C LEU A 412 -4.10 -10.67 -10.45
N LEU A 413 -3.03 -11.02 -9.73
CA LEU A 413 -1.69 -11.10 -10.29
C LEU A 413 -1.66 -12.06 -11.49
N MET A 414 -2.23 -13.25 -11.37
CA MET A 414 -2.31 -14.21 -12.47
C MET A 414 -2.96 -13.64 -13.72
N ARG A 415 -4.13 -13.01 -13.56
CA ARG A 415 -4.80 -12.35 -14.67
C ARG A 415 -3.92 -11.26 -15.29
N THR A 416 -3.17 -10.51 -14.48
CA THR A 416 -2.25 -9.49 -15.00
C THR A 416 -1.07 -10.09 -15.77
N LEU A 417 -0.49 -11.20 -15.32
CA LEU A 417 0.64 -11.85 -16.00
C LEU A 417 0.23 -12.41 -17.36
N VAL A 418 -0.96 -13.03 -17.45
CA VAL A 418 -1.49 -13.51 -18.74
C VAL A 418 -1.73 -12.36 -19.71
N LEU A 419 -2.38 -11.28 -19.26
CA LEU A 419 -2.59 -10.08 -20.09
C LEU A 419 -1.26 -9.45 -20.52
N LEU A 420 -0.27 -9.44 -19.63
CA LEU A 420 1.02 -8.85 -19.89
C LEU A 420 1.88 -9.71 -20.82
N SER A 421 1.79 -11.04 -20.74
CA SER A 421 2.42 -11.95 -21.70
C SER A 421 1.88 -11.73 -23.12
N LEU A 422 0.54 -11.63 -23.28
CA LEU A 422 -0.07 -11.31 -24.56
C LEU A 422 0.33 -9.93 -25.09
N PHE A 423 0.32 -8.92 -24.21
CA PHE A 423 0.71 -7.55 -24.58
C PHE A 423 2.20 -7.45 -24.94
N SER A 424 3.08 -8.06 -24.15
CA SER A 424 4.52 -8.08 -24.40
C SER A 424 4.87 -8.83 -25.67
N PHE A 425 4.13 -9.89 -26.04
CA PHE A 425 4.30 -10.57 -27.32
C PHE A 425 4.13 -9.59 -28.50
N VAL A 426 3.04 -8.82 -28.49
CA VAL A 426 2.75 -7.82 -29.54
C VAL A 426 3.81 -6.72 -29.55
N VAL A 427 4.24 -6.22 -28.38
CA VAL A 427 5.24 -5.15 -28.30
C VAL A 427 6.62 -5.66 -28.73
N LYS A 428 7.08 -6.80 -28.23
CA LYS A 428 8.43 -7.31 -28.48
C LYS A 428 8.62 -7.74 -29.94
N PHE A 429 7.68 -8.51 -30.50
CA PHE A 429 7.80 -9.03 -31.88
C PHE A 429 7.19 -8.12 -32.95
N GLY A 430 6.22 -7.27 -32.60
CA GLY A 430 5.59 -6.35 -33.54
C GLY A 430 6.31 -5.01 -33.62
N LEU A 431 6.56 -4.39 -32.47
CA LEU A 431 7.04 -3.01 -32.38
C LEU A 431 8.56 -2.91 -32.15
N MET A 432 9.10 -3.67 -31.20
CA MET A 432 10.48 -3.52 -30.75
C MET A 432 11.50 -3.92 -31.82
N VAL A 433 11.15 -4.88 -32.71
CA VAL A 433 11.93 -5.21 -33.92
C VAL A 433 12.11 -4.01 -34.86
N GLN A 434 11.17 -3.06 -34.87
CA GLN A 434 11.21 -1.87 -35.73
C GLN A 434 11.89 -0.68 -35.06
N ILE A 435 12.09 -0.74 -33.74
CA ILE A 435 12.65 0.36 -32.95
C ILE A 435 14.14 0.12 -32.72
N THR A 436 14.97 0.99 -33.28
CA THR A 436 16.44 0.93 -33.08
C THR A 436 16.91 1.85 -31.97
N ASP A 437 16.22 2.98 -31.77
CA ASP A 437 16.65 4.02 -30.83
C ASP A 437 15.78 4.11 -29.59
N LEU A 438 16.42 4.40 -28.46
CA LEU A 438 15.76 4.61 -27.17
C LEU A 438 14.67 5.69 -27.23
N TRP A 439 14.89 6.78 -27.97
CA TRP A 439 13.92 7.88 -28.04
C TRP A 439 12.61 7.44 -28.71
N GLN A 440 12.66 6.56 -29.71
CA GLN A 440 11.48 5.99 -30.37
C GLN A 440 10.69 5.11 -29.39
N PHE A 441 11.42 4.31 -28.61
CA PHE A 441 10.82 3.48 -27.56
C PHE A 441 10.15 4.33 -26.47
N LEU A 442 10.78 5.43 -26.05
CA LEU A 442 10.18 6.37 -25.10
C LEU A 442 8.93 7.07 -25.67
N LEU A 443 8.92 7.39 -26.97
CA LEU A 443 7.77 8.01 -27.63
C LEU A 443 6.56 7.06 -27.63
N PHE A 444 6.78 5.75 -27.68
CA PHE A 444 5.75 4.74 -27.49
C PHE A 444 5.34 4.56 -26.02
N LEU A 445 6.31 4.42 -25.11
CA LEU A 445 6.04 4.16 -23.68
C LEU A 445 5.35 5.33 -22.98
N PHE A 446 5.67 6.57 -23.35
CA PHE A 446 5.14 7.77 -22.71
C PHE A 446 3.60 7.84 -22.76
N PRO A 447 2.94 7.84 -23.94
CA PRO A 447 1.47 7.85 -24.00
C PRO A 447 0.85 6.62 -23.35
N LEU A 448 1.50 5.44 -23.47
CA LEU A 448 1.04 4.20 -22.84
C LEU A 448 0.99 4.34 -21.32
N PHE A 449 2.08 4.78 -20.68
CA PHE A 449 2.11 4.96 -19.22
C PHE A 449 1.16 6.05 -18.75
N VAL A 450 1.03 7.16 -19.48
CA VAL A 450 0.03 8.18 -19.17
C VAL A 450 -1.38 7.56 -19.16
N THR A 451 -1.74 6.77 -20.18
CA THR A 451 -3.06 6.12 -20.24
C THR A 451 -3.29 5.19 -19.05
N MET A 452 -2.30 4.35 -18.71
CA MET A 452 -2.42 3.38 -17.62
C MET A 452 -2.52 4.08 -16.26
N GLN A 453 -1.75 5.16 -16.03
CA GLN A 453 -1.81 5.95 -14.80
C GLN A 453 -3.16 6.68 -14.66
N LEU A 454 -3.72 7.18 -15.75
CA LEU A 454 -5.05 7.80 -15.75
C LEU A 454 -6.15 6.76 -15.46
N LEU A 455 -6.10 5.59 -16.11
CA LEU A 455 -7.06 4.51 -15.89
C LEU A 455 -6.99 3.98 -14.45
N LYS A 456 -5.79 3.89 -13.87
CA LYS A 456 -5.58 3.56 -12.45
C LYS A 456 -6.32 4.52 -11.52
N LEU A 457 -6.33 5.82 -11.81
CA LEU A 457 -7.02 6.83 -10.99
C LEU A 457 -8.53 6.90 -11.25
N GLN A 458 -8.97 6.66 -12.49
CA GLN A 458 -10.37 6.80 -12.88
C GLN A 458 -11.20 5.54 -12.56
N MET A 459 -10.57 4.37 -12.48
CA MET A 459 -11.24 3.09 -12.22
C MET A 459 -10.78 2.49 -10.88
N PRO A 460 -11.30 2.98 -9.73
CA PRO A 460 -10.84 2.52 -8.41
C PRO A 460 -10.99 1.01 -8.19
N LYS A 461 -12.01 0.39 -8.81
CA LYS A 461 -12.22 -1.07 -8.76
C LYS A 461 -11.10 -1.88 -9.44
N LEU A 462 -10.48 -1.33 -10.48
CA LEU A 462 -9.40 -1.96 -11.26
C LEU A 462 -8.03 -1.34 -11.00
N ALA A 463 -7.92 -0.42 -10.03
CA ALA A 463 -6.67 0.30 -9.75
C ALA A 463 -5.51 -0.66 -9.40
N GLY A 464 -5.80 -1.77 -8.72
CA GLY A 464 -4.80 -2.81 -8.43
C GLY A 464 -4.27 -3.48 -9.70
N LEU A 465 -5.14 -3.79 -10.66
CA LEU A 465 -4.77 -4.39 -11.94
C LEU A 465 -3.87 -3.47 -12.76
N TRP A 466 -4.26 -2.20 -12.91
CA TRP A 466 -3.43 -1.21 -13.61
C TRP A 466 -2.10 -0.95 -12.90
N GLY A 467 -2.10 -0.94 -11.56
CA GLY A 467 -0.87 -0.84 -10.78
C GLY A 467 0.10 -2.00 -11.03
N GLN A 468 -0.40 -3.23 -11.01
CA GLN A 468 0.41 -4.44 -11.30
C GLN A 468 0.90 -4.44 -12.75
N LEU A 469 0.07 -4.07 -13.73
CA LEU A 469 0.50 -3.94 -15.12
C LEU A 469 1.66 -2.97 -15.26
N ILE A 470 1.57 -1.77 -14.68
CA ILE A 470 2.65 -0.76 -14.76
C ILE A 470 3.95 -1.28 -14.13
N VAL A 471 3.87 -1.98 -13.00
CA VAL A 471 5.05 -2.48 -12.27
C VAL A 471 5.69 -3.67 -12.97
N PHE A 472 4.92 -4.66 -13.43
CA PHE A 472 5.48 -5.88 -14.03
C PHE A 472 5.80 -5.72 -15.52
N MET A 473 5.25 -4.71 -16.21
CA MET A 473 5.45 -4.53 -17.65
C MET A 473 6.91 -4.45 -18.08
N GLY A 474 7.77 -3.82 -17.27
CA GLY A 474 9.20 -3.79 -17.56
C GLY A 474 9.84 -5.18 -17.66
N SER A 475 9.48 -6.10 -16.75
CA SER A 475 10.04 -7.45 -16.67
C SER A 475 9.53 -8.39 -17.79
N PHE A 476 8.36 -8.12 -18.37
CA PHE A 476 7.80 -8.92 -19.46
C PHE A 476 8.17 -8.42 -20.85
N ILE A 477 8.30 -7.09 -21.01
CA ILE A 477 8.86 -6.54 -22.26
C ILE A 477 10.36 -6.91 -22.35
N ALA A 478 11.02 -7.13 -21.20
CA ALA A 478 12.42 -7.55 -21.09
C ALA A 478 13.32 -6.66 -21.95
N VAL A 479 13.33 -5.37 -21.57
CA VAL A 479 14.13 -4.33 -22.22
C VAL A 479 15.58 -4.55 -21.81
N THR A 480 16.27 -5.44 -22.52
CA THR A 480 17.69 -5.78 -22.30
C THR A 480 18.60 -4.90 -23.16
N ASN A 481 19.87 -4.79 -22.75
CA ASN A 481 20.91 -4.09 -23.50
C ASN A 481 22.09 -5.04 -23.73
N PRO A 482 22.27 -5.65 -24.93
CA PRO A 482 21.51 -5.48 -26.18
C PRO A 482 20.15 -6.19 -26.20
N PRO A 483 19.23 -5.80 -27.10
CA PRO A 483 17.92 -6.45 -27.23
C PRO A 483 18.04 -7.83 -27.90
N VAL A 484 17.50 -8.86 -27.25
CA VAL A 484 17.47 -10.25 -27.76
C VAL A 484 16.04 -10.67 -28.10
N TYR A 485 15.84 -11.13 -29.33
CA TYR A 485 14.54 -11.52 -29.89
C TYR A 485 14.46 -13.02 -30.17
N ASP A 486 14.45 -13.85 -29.12
CA ASP A 486 14.15 -15.27 -29.23
C ASP A 486 12.69 -15.55 -28.82
N PHE A 487 11.96 -16.25 -29.69
CA PHE A 487 10.57 -16.63 -29.46
C PHE A 487 10.42 -17.81 -28.49
N ALA A 488 11.30 -18.81 -28.57
CA ALA A 488 11.26 -19.99 -27.71
C ALA A 488 11.54 -19.58 -26.26
N ASP A 489 12.61 -18.79 -26.05
CA ASP A 489 12.96 -18.28 -24.71
C ASP A 489 11.87 -17.38 -24.15
N PHE A 490 11.27 -16.53 -24.98
CA PHE A 490 10.18 -15.65 -24.53
C PHE A 490 8.95 -16.43 -24.06
N LEU A 491 8.55 -17.48 -24.77
CA LEU A 491 7.44 -18.32 -24.33
C LEU A 491 7.81 -19.12 -23.08
N ASN A 492 9.01 -19.68 -23.02
CA ASN A 492 9.46 -20.48 -21.89
C ASN A 492 9.58 -19.64 -20.61
N ASP A 493 10.18 -18.45 -20.69
CA ASP A 493 10.31 -17.53 -19.56
C ASP A 493 8.95 -17.02 -19.06
N ASN A 494 8.03 -16.66 -19.97
CA ASN A 494 6.69 -16.21 -19.57
C ASN A 494 5.85 -17.34 -18.97
N THR A 495 5.93 -18.55 -19.53
CA THR A 495 5.23 -19.72 -18.97
C THR A 495 5.84 -20.09 -17.62
N ALA A 496 7.16 -20.04 -17.46
CA ALA A 496 7.84 -20.25 -16.18
C ALA A 496 7.37 -19.27 -15.10
N LYS A 497 7.33 -17.97 -15.42
CA LYS A 497 6.79 -16.93 -14.55
C LYS A 497 5.35 -17.24 -14.12
N ILE A 498 4.47 -17.57 -15.06
CA ILE A 498 3.06 -17.91 -14.76
C ILE A 498 2.97 -19.16 -13.88
N VAL A 499 3.70 -20.23 -14.20
CA VAL A 499 3.72 -21.46 -13.40
C VAL A 499 4.23 -21.22 -11.99
N GLY A 500 5.27 -20.40 -11.81
CA GLY A 500 5.79 -20.03 -10.50
C GLY A 500 4.73 -19.37 -9.61
N VAL A 501 3.89 -18.50 -10.19
CA VAL A 501 2.77 -17.88 -9.46
C VAL A 501 1.61 -18.86 -9.27
N ALA A 502 1.46 -19.89 -10.12
CA ALA A 502 0.40 -20.89 -9.98
C ALA A 502 0.66 -21.77 -8.78
N ILE A 503 1.91 -22.18 -8.62
CA ILE A 503 2.34 -23.02 -7.51
C ILE A 503 2.28 -22.22 -6.20
N SER A 504 2.64 -20.93 -6.21
CA SER A 504 2.45 -20.07 -5.02
C SER A 504 1.00 -19.77 -4.69
N TRP A 505 0.08 -19.85 -5.66
CA TRP A 505 -1.35 -19.74 -5.43
C TRP A 505 -1.96 -21.00 -4.80
N LEU A 506 -1.39 -22.17 -5.08
CA LEU A 506 -1.81 -23.45 -4.49
C LEU A 506 -1.34 -23.63 -3.04
N ALA A 507 -0.25 -22.96 -2.66
CA ALA A 507 0.36 -23.02 -1.34
C ALA A 507 -0.31 -22.07 -0.32
#